data_AF-A0A328B9K4-F1
#
_entry.id   AF-A0A328B9K4-F1
#
_cell.length_a   1.000
_cell.length_b   1.000
_cell.length_c   1.000
_cell.angle_alpha   90.00
_cell.angle_beta   90.00
_cell.angle_gamma   90.00
#
_symmetry.space_group_name_H-M   'P 1'
#
loop_
_entity.id
_entity.type
_entity.pdbx_description
1 polymer ?
#
loop_
_entity_poly.entity_id
_entity_poly.type
_entity_poly.pdbx_seq_one_letter_code
_entity_poly.pdbx_strand_id
1 'polypeptide(L)'
;MVEKICMPMVRGQKLDDIAKPNGFKLNKREQSWNKPLGTENKAYQVIVFPAGSNKTVCNVELRYPATAAEEIAKALNIWAFVHQPPLDPTANYTQPQDPDGLKRVRRSWEYLTSNQSVGLNFSTVRKPDDTQVNAKYDLGTLQYQERTF
;
A
#
# COMPACT_ATOMS: atom_id res chain seq x y z
N MET A 1 -0.37 -1.38 -9.69
CA MET A 1 -1.29 -1.97 -8.68
C MET A 1 -2.27 -0.92 -8.20
N VAL A 2 -1.82 0.26 -7.74
CA VAL A 2 -2.69 1.35 -7.27
C VAL A 2 -3.80 1.67 -8.29
N GLU A 3 -3.43 1.94 -9.55
CA GLU A 3 -4.38 2.27 -10.61
C GLU A 3 -5.32 1.13 -11.00
N LYS A 4 -4.80 -0.10 -11.08
CA LYS A 4 -5.56 -1.24 -11.61
C LYS A 4 -6.43 -1.94 -10.57
N ILE A 5 -6.15 -1.73 -9.29
CA ILE A 5 -6.84 -2.38 -8.18
C ILE A 5 -7.41 -1.35 -7.21
N CYS A 6 -6.57 -0.53 -6.58
CA CYS A 6 -7.03 0.34 -5.51
C CYS A 6 -8.00 1.42 -5.98
N MET A 7 -7.71 2.11 -7.08
CA MET A 7 -8.60 3.15 -7.62
C MET A 7 -10.00 2.59 -7.98
N PRO A 8 -10.12 1.50 -8.78
CA PRO A 8 -11.42 0.86 -9.01
C PRO A 8 -12.14 0.43 -7.74
N MET A 9 -11.40 -0.11 -6.76
CA MET A 9 -11.98 -0.61 -5.51
C MET A 9 -12.58 0.51 -4.66
N VAL A 10 -11.85 1.61 -4.45
CA VAL A 10 -12.38 2.76 -3.67
C VAL A 10 -13.52 3.49 -4.38
N ARG A 11 -13.63 3.29 -5.70
CA ARG A 11 -14.76 3.76 -6.53
C ARG A 11 -15.92 2.75 -6.61
N GLY A 12 -15.89 1.70 -5.80
CA GLY A 12 -17.01 0.79 -5.59
C GLY A 12 -16.99 -0.50 -6.40
N GLN A 13 -15.96 -0.77 -7.21
CA GLN A 13 -15.83 -2.07 -7.87
C GLN A 13 -15.48 -3.16 -6.84
N LYS A 14 -16.05 -4.35 -7.04
CA LYS A 14 -15.76 -5.49 -6.16
C LYS A 14 -14.32 -5.96 -6.38
N LEU A 15 -13.60 -6.18 -5.28
CA LEU A 15 -12.20 -6.60 -5.34
C LEU A 15 -12.01 -7.91 -6.13
N ASP A 16 -12.92 -8.87 -6.00
CA ASP A 16 -12.84 -10.16 -6.70
C ASP A 16 -12.88 -10.01 -8.22
N ASP A 17 -13.69 -9.07 -8.71
CA ASP A 17 -13.91 -8.83 -10.14
C ASP A 17 -12.69 -8.13 -10.78
N ILE A 18 -11.93 -7.35 -10.01
CA ILE A 18 -10.76 -6.60 -10.51
C ILE A 18 -9.43 -7.32 -10.22
N ALA A 19 -9.32 -8.07 -9.12
CA ALA A 19 -8.08 -8.70 -8.70
C ALA A 19 -7.72 -9.89 -9.60
N LYS A 20 -8.69 -10.77 -9.89
CA LYS A 20 -8.46 -11.97 -10.69
C LYS A 20 -7.98 -11.64 -12.13
N PRO A 21 -8.61 -10.72 -12.89
CA PRO A 21 -8.10 -10.34 -14.22
C PRO A 21 -6.71 -9.72 -14.19
N ASN A 22 -6.32 -9.08 -13.07
CA ASN A 22 -5.00 -8.50 -12.88
C ASN A 22 -3.94 -9.50 -12.39
N GLY A 23 -4.25 -10.80 -12.38
CA GLY A 23 -3.32 -11.89 -12.08
C GLY A 23 -3.09 -12.12 -10.58
N PHE A 24 -3.97 -11.59 -9.72
CA PHE A 24 -3.97 -11.95 -8.31
C PHE A 24 -4.67 -13.29 -8.10
N LYS A 25 -4.27 -14.01 -7.06
CA LYS A 25 -4.87 -15.26 -6.62
C LYS A 25 -5.47 -15.07 -5.23
N LEU A 26 -6.69 -15.55 -5.05
CA LEU A 26 -7.37 -15.51 -3.76
C LEU A 26 -6.68 -16.45 -2.76
N ASN A 27 -6.19 -15.89 -1.66
CA ASN A 27 -5.82 -16.62 -0.46
C ASN A 27 -7.08 -16.79 0.41
N LYS A 28 -7.71 -17.96 0.33
CA LYS A 28 -8.93 -18.27 1.10
C LYS A 28 -8.75 -18.23 2.62
N ARG A 29 -7.54 -18.38 3.13
CA ARG A 29 -7.29 -18.38 4.58
C ARG A 29 -7.35 -16.97 5.15
N GLU A 30 -6.70 -16.03 4.47
CA GLU A 30 -6.59 -14.63 4.89
C GLU A 30 -7.68 -13.74 4.24
N GLN A 31 -8.48 -14.32 3.34
CA GLN A 31 -9.45 -13.61 2.52
C GLN A 31 -8.81 -12.43 1.77
N SER A 32 -7.57 -12.61 1.30
CA SER A 32 -6.77 -11.59 0.62
C SER A 32 -6.43 -12.01 -0.81
N TRP A 33 -6.09 -11.04 -1.65
CA TRP A 33 -5.70 -11.28 -3.04
C TRP A 33 -4.20 -11.04 -3.20
N ASN A 34 -3.47 -12.09 -3.60
CA ASN A 34 -2.01 -12.08 -3.59
C ASN A 34 -1.46 -12.24 -4.99
N LYS A 35 -0.41 -11.49 -5.32
CA LYS A 35 0.34 -11.61 -6.57
C LYS A 35 1.85 -11.56 -6.26
N PRO A 36 2.68 -12.43 -6.87
CA PRO A 36 4.13 -12.33 -6.73
C PRO A 36 4.63 -10.95 -7.13
N LEU A 37 5.58 -10.41 -6.35
CA LEU A 37 6.30 -9.18 -6.67
C LEU A 37 7.64 -9.58 -7.33
N GLY A 38 7.64 -9.62 -8.66
CA GLY A 38 8.76 -10.15 -9.44
C GLY A 38 8.78 -11.67 -9.53
N THR A 39 9.85 -12.22 -10.11
CA THR A 39 10.03 -13.67 -10.33
C THR A 39 11.09 -14.30 -9.43
N GLU A 40 11.84 -13.47 -8.69
CA GLU A 40 13.07 -13.87 -8.01
C GLU A 40 12.83 -14.66 -6.73
N ASN A 41 11.78 -14.33 -5.96
CA ASN A 41 11.49 -14.99 -4.70
C ASN A 41 9.98 -15.05 -4.44
N LYS A 42 9.47 -16.25 -4.17
CA LYS A 42 8.04 -16.49 -3.87
C LYS A 42 7.55 -15.81 -2.59
N ALA A 43 8.47 -15.40 -1.71
CA ALA A 43 8.18 -14.65 -0.51
C ALA A 43 7.80 -13.19 -0.80
N TYR A 44 8.22 -12.64 -1.95
CA TYR A 44 7.88 -11.27 -2.35
C TYR A 44 6.52 -11.24 -3.01
N GLN A 45 5.63 -10.41 -2.48
CA GLN A 45 4.22 -10.42 -2.80
C GLN A 45 3.62 -9.03 -2.67
N VAL A 46 2.64 -8.78 -3.52
CA VAL A 46 1.66 -7.72 -3.36
C VAL A 46 0.38 -8.38 -2.87
N ILE A 47 -0.11 -7.95 -1.72
CA ILE A 47 -1.27 -8.53 -1.05
C ILE A 47 -2.30 -7.42 -0.87
N VAL A 48 -3.46 -7.57 -1.49
CA VAL A 48 -4.56 -6.62 -1.40
C VAL A 48 -5.64 -7.20 -0.51
N PHE A 49 -6.04 -6.44 0.50
CA PHE A 49 -7.10 -6.84 1.42
C PHE A 49 -8.46 -6.31 0.93
N PRO A 50 -9.55 -7.03 1.23
CA PRO A 50 -10.90 -6.51 1.04
C PRO A 50 -11.07 -5.18 1.76
N ALA A 51 -11.91 -4.32 1.19
CA ALA A 51 -12.30 -3.10 1.88
C ALA A 51 -12.96 -3.46 3.22
N GLY A 52 -12.53 -2.80 4.30
CA GLY A 52 -13.18 -2.91 5.60
C GLY A 52 -14.47 -2.09 5.64
N SER A 53 -14.89 -1.69 6.84
CA SER A 53 -16.06 -0.81 7.02
C SER A 53 -15.95 0.50 6.23
N ASN A 54 -14.72 1.00 6.06
CA ASN A 54 -14.45 2.15 5.20
C ASN A 54 -14.15 1.69 3.76
N LYS A 55 -15.18 1.79 2.91
CA LYS A 55 -15.10 1.41 1.48
C LYS A 55 -14.24 2.35 0.64
N THR A 56 -13.91 3.53 1.17
CA THR A 56 -13.07 4.53 0.48
C THR A 56 -11.58 4.27 0.62
N VAL A 57 -11.17 3.18 1.27
CA VAL A 57 -9.76 2.87 1.53
C VAL A 57 -9.38 1.50 0.94
N CYS A 58 -8.32 1.51 0.14
CA CYS A 58 -7.61 0.32 -0.30
C CYS A 58 -6.40 0.06 0.58
N ASN A 59 -6.32 -1.13 1.17
CA ASN A 59 -5.19 -1.56 1.99
C ASN A 59 -4.38 -2.60 1.24
N VAL A 60 -3.06 -2.38 1.19
CA VAL A 60 -2.12 -3.26 0.51
C VAL A 60 -0.93 -3.52 1.41
N GLU A 61 -0.53 -4.78 1.49
CA GLU A 61 0.75 -5.21 2.04
C GLU A 61 1.72 -5.52 0.90
N LEU A 62 2.95 -5.05 1.05
CA LEU A 62 4.06 -5.30 0.15
C LEU A 62 5.13 -6.08 0.91
N ARG A 63 5.49 -7.23 0.37
CA ARG A 63 6.64 -8.04 0.78
C ARG A 63 7.69 -7.94 -0.30
N TYR A 64 8.88 -7.43 0.01
CA TYR A 64 9.89 -7.08 -0.98
C TYR A 64 11.32 -7.36 -0.49
N PRO A 65 12.35 -7.34 -1.37
CA PRO A 65 13.75 -7.50 -0.96
C PRO A 65 14.18 -6.38 0.02
N ALA A 66 15.12 -6.67 0.93
CA ALA A 66 15.57 -5.73 1.96
C ALA A 66 16.08 -4.37 1.44
N THR A 67 16.47 -4.30 0.18
CA THR A 67 17.04 -3.12 -0.49
C THR A 67 16.02 -2.33 -1.31
N ALA A 68 14.78 -2.81 -1.45
CA ALA A 68 13.83 -2.25 -2.40
C ALA A 68 12.95 -1.12 -1.82
N ALA A 69 13.00 -0.85 -0.51
CA ALA A 69 12.14 0.14 0.14
C ALA A 69 12.25 1.54 -0.48
N GLU A 70 13.48 1.98 -0.75
CA GLU A 70 13.75 3.31 -1.30
C GLU A 70 13.24 3.44 -2.74
N GLU A 71 13.48 2.42 -3.57
CA GLU A 71 13.01 2.38 -4.96
C GLU A 71 11.48 2.33 -5.06
N ILE A 72 10.82 1.59 -4.16
CA ILE A 72 9.35 1.62 -4.05
C ILE A 72 8.88 3.03 -3.73
N ALA A 73 9.50 3.70 -2.75
CA ALA A 73 9.10 5.04 -2.37
C ALA A 73 9.36 6.08 -3.47
N LYS A 74 10.45 5.96 -4.23
CA LYS A 74 10.72 6.78 -5.43
C LYS A 74 9.64 6.57 -6.49
N ALA A 75 9.29 5.33 -6.79
CA ALA A 75 8.24 5.02 -7.76
C ALA A 75 6.88 5.57 -7.34
N LEU A 76 6.53 5.49 -6.05
CA LEU A 76 5.30 6.08 -5.51
C LEU A 76 5.33 7.62 -5.56
N ASN A 77 6.48 8.25 -5.33
CA ASN A 77 6.62 9.69 -5.46
C ASN A 77 6.43 10.17 -6.91
N ILE A 78 7.00 9.44 -7.88
CA ILE A 78 6.79 9.73 -9.30
C ILE A 78 5.32 9.54 -9.65
N TRP A 79 4.70 8.45 -9.20
CA TRP A 79 3.27 8.19 -9.44
C TRP A 79 2.39 9.31 -8.86
N ALA A 80 2.65 9.74 -7.63
CA ALA A 80 1.94 10.83 -6.96
C ALA A 80 2.06 12.15 -7.73
N PHE A 81 3.25 12.44 -8.29
CA PHE A 81 3.51 13.62 -9.09
C PHE A 81 2.77 13.64 -10.44
N VAL A 82 2.70 12.49 -11.13
CA VAL A 82 2.00 12.39 -12.44
C VAL A 82 0.52 12.07 -12.32
N HIS A 83 0.03 11.74 -11.13
CA HIS A 83 -1.39 11.53 -10.84
C HIS A 83 -2.18 12.81 -11.17
N GLN A 84 -3.46 12.66 -11.52
CA GLN A 84 -4.36 13.77 -11.84
C GLN A 84 -5.57 13.69 -10.92
N PRO A 85 -5.73 14.63 -9.97
CA PRO A 85 -4.86 15.77 -9.66
C PRO A 85 -3.53 15.35 -8.98
N PRO A 86 -2.42 16.09 -9.11
CA PRO A 86 -1.17 15.75 -8.43
C PRO A 86 -1.34 15.66 -6.92
N LEU A 87 -0.64 14.73 -6.29
CA LEU A 87 -0.66 14.56 -4.82
C LEU A 87 0.61 15.17 -4.22
N ASP A 88 0.45 16.17 -3.36
CA ASP A 88 1.56 16.86 -2.71
C ASP A 88 2.08 16.04 -1.52
N PRO A 89 3.39 15.96 -1.29
CA PRO A 89 3.94 15.27 -0.13
C PRO A 89 3.55 15.99 1.17
N THR A 90 2.91 15.29 2.10
CA THR A 90 2.38 15.88 3.34
C THR A 90 3.11 15.45 4.61
N ALA A 91 3.74 14.27 4.62
CA ALA A 91 4.48 13.80 5.78
C ALA A 91 5.64 12.86 5.42
N ASN A 92 6.75 13.04 6.14
CA ASN A 92 7.87 12.11 6.26
C ASN A 92 8.25 12.04 7.74
N TYR A 93 7.60 11.18 8.51
CA TYR A 93 7.96 11.01 9.92
C TYR A 93 8.16 9.55 10.29
N THR A 94 9.12 9.34 11.18
CA THR A 94 9.44 8.04 11.75
C THR A 94 8.78 7.95 13.11
N GLN A 95 7.98 6.92 13.32
CA GLN A 95 7.50 6.57 14.64
C GLN A 95 8.38 5.45 15.18
N PRO A 96 9.15 5.69 16.26
CA PRO A 96 10.08 4.70 16.81
C PRO A 96 9.37 3.41 17.22
N GLN A 97 8.13 3.53 17.72
CA GLN A 97 7.28 2.41 18.08
C GLN A 97 5.80 2.80 18.00
N ASP A 98 5.03 2.05 17.23
CA ASP A 98 3.57 2.10 17.21
C ASP A 98 2.98 1.25 18.36
N PRO A 99 1.68 1.39 18.68
CA PRO A 99 1.02 0.62 19.75
C PRO A 99 1.11 -0.92 19.59
N ASP A 100 1.35 -1.41 18.39
CA ASP A 100 1.56 -2.84 18.09
C ASP A 100 3.01 -3.30 18.28
N GLY A 101 3.88 -2.42 18.79
CA GLY A 101 5.28 -2.71 19.07
C GLY A 101 6.18 -2.69 17.84
N LEU A 102 5.70 -2.26 16.67
CA LEU A 102 6.49 -2.17 15.44
C LEU A 102 6.95 -0.74 15.16
N LYS A 103 8.11 -0.60 14.51
CA LYS A 103 8.63 0.67 14.02
C LYS A 103 8.10 0.92 12.61
N ARG A 104 7.60 2.13 12.34
CA ARG A 104 7.12 2.52 11.01
C ARG A 104 7.74 3.85 10.56
N VAL A 105 8.28 3.86 9.34
CA VAL A 105 8.66 5.10 8.64
C VAL A 105 7.59 5.39 7.61
N ARG A 106 6.89 6.51 7.75
CA ARG A 106 5.70 6.85 6.97
C ARG A 106 6.02 7.94 5.95
N ARG A 107 5.53 7.75 4.73
CA ARG A 107 5.53 8.73 3.64
C ARG A 107 4.10 8.90 3.14
N SER A 108 3.64 10.13 3.00
CA SER A 108 2.28 10.42 2.54
C SER A 108 2.25 11.49 1.47
N TRP A 109 1.31 11.34 0.54
CA TRP A 109 0.98 12.30 -0.50
C TRP A 109 -0.53 12.51 -0.51
N GLU A 110 -0.96 13.77 -0.64
CA GLU A 110 -2.37 14.12 -0.60
C GLU A 110 -2.71 15.24 -1.60
N TYR A 111 -3.88 15.11 -2.20
CA TYR A 111 -4.60 16.21 -2.81
C TYR A 111 -5.83 16.49 -1.96
N LEU A 112 -6.01 17.74 -1.53
CA LEU A 112 -7.12 18.13 -0.66
C LEU A 112 -7.75 19.43 -1.17
N THR A 113 -9.09 19.43 -1.24
CA THR A 113 -9.93 20.60 -1.49
C THR A 113 -11.02 20.68 -0.43
N SER A 114 -11.89 21.68 -0.51
CA SER A 114 -13.04 21.78 0.39
C SER A 114 -14.00 20.59 0.28
N ASN A 115 -14.06 19.91 -0.87
CA ASN A 115 -15.10 18.92 -1.17
C ASN A 115 -14.54 17.53 -1.51
N GLN A 116 -13.22 17.38 -1.67
CA GLN A 116 -12.59 16.12 -2.07
C GLN A 116 -11.20 15.97 -1.46
N SER A 117 -10.83 14.73 -1.12
CA SER A 117 -9.46 14.31 -0.76
C SER A 117 -9.05 13.06 -1.54
N VAL A 118 -7.80 13.02 -2.00
CA VAL A 118 -7.14 11.81 -2.50
C VAL A 118 -5.85 11.63 -1.71
N GLY A 119 -5.67 10.47 -1.09
CA GLY A 119 -4.52 10.20 -0.23
C GLY A 119 -3.78 8.92 -0.60
N LEU A 120 -2.45 8.98 -0.60
CA LEU A 120 -1.55 7.84 -0.72
C LEU A 120 -0.63 7.82 0.49
N ASN A 121 -0.56 6.68 1.17
CA ASN A 121 0.36 6.47 2.29
C ASN A 121 1.18 5.22 2.03
N PHE A 122 2.48 5.29 2.29
CA PHE A 122 3.37 4.15 2.29
C PHE A 122 4.19 4.13 3.58
N SER A 123 4.21 3.00 4.26
CA SER A 123 5.00 2.80 5.48
C SER A 123 5.91 1.60 5.32
N THR A 124 7.20 1.76 5.65
CA THR A 124 8.08 0.60 5.88
C THR A 124 7.86 0.10 7.30
N VAL A 125 7.82 -1.22 7.51
CA VAL A 125 7.55 -1.83 8.82
C VAL A 125 8.74 -2.67 9.26
N ARG A 126 9.28 -2.37 10.43
CA ARG A 126 10.43 -3.05 11.06
C ARG A 126 10.12 -3.36 12.52
N LYS A 127 10.93 -4.23 13.12
CA LYS A 127 10.96 -4.34 14.59
C LYS A 127 11.62 -3.09 15.20
N PRO A 128 11.47 -2.84 16.51
CA PRO A 128 12.09 -1.68 17.18
C PRO A 128 13.62 -1.63 17.07
N ASP A 129 14.27 -2.79 16.89
CA ASP A 129 15.72 -2.94 16.69
C ASP A 129 16.15 -2.78 15.22
N ASP A 130 15.29 -2.25 14.36
CA ASP A 130 15.46 -2.08 12.90
C ASP A 130 15.59 -3.38 12.08
N THR A 131 15.52 -4.54 12.73
CA THR A 131 15.54 -5.82 12.01
C THR A 131 14.21 -6.09 11.30
N GLN A 132 14.24 -7.00 10.33
CA GLN A 132 13.08 -7.38 9.54
C GLN A 132 12.01 -8.04 10.43
N VAL A 133 10.74 -7.74 10.15
CA VAL A 133 9.61 -8.45 10.76
C VAL A 133 9.64 -9.94 10.37
N ASN A 134 10.06 -10.24 9.14
CA ASN A 134 10.25 -11.60 8.64
C ASN A 134 11.64 -11.74 8.01
N ALA A 135 12.38 -12.80 8.32
CA ALA A 135 13.73 -13.02 7.79
C ALA A 135 13.79 -13.20 6.26
N LYS A 136 12.66 -13.40 5.58
CA LYS A 136 12.60 -13.63 4.12
C LYS A 136 12.32 -12.39 3.30
N TYR A 137 11.84 -11.30 3.91
CA TYR A 137 11.41 -10.10 3.19
C TYR A 137 11.31 -8.89 4.11
N ASP A 138 11.44 -7.71 3.50
CA ASP A 138 10.97 -6.47 4.08
C ASP A 138 9.48 -6.31 3.90
N LEU A 139 8.87 -5.63 4.88
CA LEU A 139 7.46 -5.39 4.94
C LEU A 139 7.17 -3.91 4.71
N GLY A 140 6.16 -3.63 3.89
CA GLY A 140 5.58 -2.30 3.78
C GLY A 140 4.07 -2.36 3.69
N THR A 141 3.43 -1.32 4.16
CA THR A 141 1.98 -1.14 4.03
C THR A 141 1.71 0.08 3.15
N LEU A 142 0.78 -0.08 2.21
CA LEU A 142 0.31 0.98 1.34
C LEU A 142 -1.18 1.16 1.54
N GLN A 143 -1.61 2.41 1.65
CA GLN A 143 -3.01 2.78 1.73
C GLN A 143 -3.32 3.82 0.67
N TYR A 144 -4.36 3.57 -0.12
CA TYR A 144 -4.89 4.52 -1.09
C TYR A 144 -6.33 4.86 -0.73
N GLN A 145 -6.71 6.13 -0.82
CA GLN A 145 -8.06 6.57 -0.51
C GLN A 145 -8.54 7.69 -1.43
N GLU A 146 -9.84 7.69 -1.72
CA GLU A 146 -10.56 8.78 -2.39
C GLU A 146 -11.80 9.11 -1.56
N ARG A 147 -11.97 10.37 -1.15
CA ARG A 147 -13.10 10.83 -0.33
C ARG A 147 -13.75 12.05 -0.94
N THR A 148 -15.06 12.13 -0.79
CA THR A 148 -15.87 13.32 -1.06
C THR A 148 -16.57 13.71 0.23
N PHE A 149 -16.65 15.01 0.51
CA PHE A 149 -17.23 15.57 1.73
C PHE A 149 -18.62 16.17 1.48
#